data_AF-A0AAU1S9X5-F1
#
_entry.id   AF-A0AAU1S9X5-F1
#
_cell.length_a   1.000
_cell.length_b   1.000
_cell.length_c   1.000
_cell.angle_alpha   90.00
_cell.angle_beta   90.00
_cell.angle_gamma   90.00
#
_symmetry.space_group_name_H-M   'P 1'
#
loop_
_entity.id
_entity.type
_entity.pdbx_description
1 polymer ?
#
loop_
_entity_poly.entity_id
_entity_poly.type
_entity_poly.pdbx_seq_one_letter_code
_entity_poly.pdbx_strand_id
1 'polypeptide(L)' 'MTTSIIVGGSSGLGRAVAQRFADRGDTVLITSRTTAHAPQAEARTRLAAPRFGS' A
#
# COMPACT_ATOMS: atom_id res chain seq x y z
N MET A 1 8.31 1.28 -15.05
CA MET A 1 7.70 1.85 -13.82
C MET A 1 6.21 1.64 -13.92
N THR A 2 5.65 0.83 -13.02
CA THR A 2 4.25 0.40 -13.04
C THR A 2 3.58 0.76 -11.72
N THR A 3 2.26 0.93 -11.73
CA THR A 3 1.49 1.21 -10.51
C THR A 3 0.68 -0.02 -10.14
N SER A 4 0.83 -0.50 -8.91
CA SER A 4 0.14 -1.69 -8.38
C SER A 4 -0.75 -1.31 -7.20
N ILE A 5 -2.00 -1.77 -7.21
CA ILE A 5 -2.95 -1.55 -6.11
C ILE A 5 -3.16 -2.87 -5.37
N ILE A 6 -2.99 -2.85 -4.05
CA ILE A 6 -3.14 -4.03 -3.18
C ILE A 6 -4.24 -3.76 -2.16
N VAL A 7 -5.32 -4.54 -2.29
CA VAL A 7 -6.44 -4.52 -1.35
C VAL A 7 -6.16 -5.45 -0.18
N GLY A 8 -6.27 -4.95 1.05
CA GLY A 8 -5.88 -5.69 2.26
C GLY A 8 -4.37 -5.73 2.50
N GLY A 9 -3.61 -4.79 1.94
CA GLY A 9 -2.13 -4.77 2.01
C GLY A 9 -1.53 -4.35 3.35
N SER A 10 -2.35 -4.03 4.36
CA SER A 10 -1.89 -3.49 5.63
C SER A 10 -1.28 -4.54 6.59
N SER A 11 -1.50 -5.83 6.36
CA SER A 11 -0.98 -6.89 7.22
C SER A 11 -0.76 -8.22 6.47
N GLY A 12 -0.10 -9.17 7.15
CA GLY A 12 0.11 -10.54 6.68
C GLY A 12 0.67 -10.62 5.26
N LEU A 13 0.01 -11.43 4.42
CA LEU A 13 0.39 -11.64 3.02
C LEU A 13 0.30 -10.37 2.19
N GLY A 14 -0.71 -9.53 2.43
CA GLY A 14 -0.89 -8.29 1.66
C GLY A 14 0.31 -7.35 1.79
N ARG A 15 0.91 -7.27 2.98
CA ARG A 15 2.13 -6.49 3.23
C ARG A 15 3.35 -7.09 2.53
N ALA A 16 3.53 -8.42 2.60
CA ALA A 16 4.65 -9.09 1.95
C ALA A 16 4.62 -8.94 0.43
N VAL A 17 3.42 -9.01 -0.16
CA VAL A 17 3.21 -8.74 -1.58
C VAL A 17 3.54 -7.28 -1.91
N ALA A 18 3.05 -6.33 -1.12
CA ALA A 18 3.36 -4.90 -1.32
C ALA A 18 4.85 -4.59 -1.30
N GLN A 19 5.58 -5.18 -0.34
CA GLN A 19 7.03 -5.03 -0.26
C GLN A 19 7.71 -5.55 -1.53
N ARG A 20 7.32 -6.73 -2.01
CA ARG A 20 7.90 -7.32 -3.23
C ARG A 20 7.68 -6.47 -4.49
N PHE A 21 6.54 -5.79 -4.60
CA PHE A 21 6.29 -4.85 -5.70
C PHE A 21 7.13 -3.57 -5.56
N ALA A 22 7.26 -3.05 -4.34
CA ALA A 22 8.09 -1.89 -4.06
C ALA A 22 9.59 -2.17 -4.35
N ASP A 23 10.09 -3.34 -3.95
CA ASP A 23 11.48 -3.77 -4.16
C ASP A 23 11.81 -3.93 -5.66
N ARG A 24 10.79 -4.20 -6.50
CA ARG A 24 10.93 -4.23 -7.97
C ARG A 24 10.98 -2.83 -8.60
N GLY A 25 10.70 -1.79 -7.82
CA GLY A 25 10.60 -0.41 -8.30
C GLY A 25 9.21 -0.01 -8.78
N ASP A 26 8.17 -0.77 -8.43
CA ASP A 26 6.78 -0.38 -8.70
C ASP A 26 6.29 0.65 -7.68
N THR A 27 5.37 1.51 -8.10
CA THR A 27 4.62 2.38 -7.19
C THR A 27 3.45 1.59 -6.62
N VAL A 28 3.44 1.38 -5.31
CA VAL A 28 2.44 0.52 -4.65
C VAL A 28 1.44 1.35 -3.84
N LEU A 29 0.16 1.18 -4.15
CA LEU A 29 -0.96 1.71 -3.38
C LEU A 29 -1.57 0.59 -2.53
N ILE A 30 -1.66 0.80 -1.23
CA ILE A 30 -2.25 -0.16 -0.30
C ILE A 30 -3.61 0.37 0.16
N THR A 31 -4.65 -0.47 0.08
CA THR A 31 -5.96 -0.18 0.67
C THR A 31 -6.26 -1.14 1.82
N SER A 32 -6.98 -0.65 2.82
CA SER A 32 -7.47 -1.46 3.94
C SER A 32 -8.74 -0.86 4.50
N ARG A 33 -9.55 -1.68 5.19
CA ARG A 33 -10.83 -1.23 5.78
C ARG A 33 -10.66 -0.27 6.96
N THR A 34 -9.50 -0.27 7.59
CA THR A 34 -9.23 0.54 8.78
C THR A 34 -7.86 1.18 8.62
N THR A 35 -7.81 2.51 8.63
CA THR A 35 -6.57 3.29 8.59
C THR A 35 -5.71 3.12 9.84
N ALA A 36 -6.26 2.54 10.91
CA ALA A 36 -5.66 2.41 12.24
C ALA A 36 -4.47 1.44 12.34
N HIS A 37 -4.16 0.68 11.29
CA HIS A 37 -2.96 -0.16 11.23
C HIS A 37 -2.20 0.06 9.93
N ALA A 38 -1.76 1.29 9.69
CA ALA A 38 -0.55 1.50 8.92
C ALA A 38 0.63 1.43 9.89
N PRO A 39 1.20 0.23 10.21
CA PRO A 39 2.50 0.21 10.83
C PRO A 39 3.43 1.01 9.92
N GLN A 40 4.27 1.85 10.52
CA GLN A 40 5.32 2.63 9.86
C GLN A 40 6.15 1.69 8.97
N ALA A 41 5.69 1.46 7.76
CA ALA A 41 6.42 0.74 6.74
C ALA A 41 7.29 1.83 6.13
N GLU A 42 8.58 1.80 6.44
CA GLU A 42 9.64 2.60 5.80
C GLU A 42 9.83 2.26 4.29
N ALA A 43 8.77 1.81 3.63
CA ALA A 43 8.67 2.04 2.21
C ALA A 43 8.19 3.48 2.04
N ARG A 44 8.65 4.20 1.02
CA ARG A 44 8.00 5.44 0.57
C ARG A 44 6.59 5.15 0.00
N THR A 45 5.78 4.37 0.70
CA THR A 45 4.36 4.16 0.45
C THR A 45 3.67 5.44 0.85
N ARG A 46 3.50 6.34 -0.12
CA ARG A 46 2.49 7.39 0.00
C ARG A 46 1.16 6.66 0.16
N LEU A 47 0.67 6.56 1.40
CA LEU A 47 -0.69 6.15 1.67
C LEU A 47 -1.57 7.24 1.06
N ALA A 48 -1.94 7.09 -0.21
CA ALA A 48 -2.92 7.95 -0.84
C ALA A 48 -4.25 7.64 -0.16
N ALA A 49 -4.66 8.48 0.78
CA ALA A 49 -6.06 8.52 1.18
C ALA A 49 -6.87 8.78 -0.09
N PRO A 50 -7.78 7.88 -0.50
CA PRO A 50 -8.54 8.08 -1.71
C PRO A 50 -9.39 9.34 -1.53
N ARG A 51 -9.11 10.39 -2.32
CA ARG A 51 -9.98 11.55 -2.44
C ARG A 51 -11.14 11.14 -3.35
N PHE A 52 -12.17 10.54 -2.77
CA PHE A 52 -13.46 10.50 -3.44
C PHE A 52 -14.06 11.91 -3.27
N GLY A 53 -14.19 12.60 -4.40
CA GLY A 53 -14.74 13.96 -4.46
C GLY A 53 -16.16 14.03 -3.91
N SER A 54 -16.52 15.24 -3.48
CA SER A 54 -17.86 15.66 -3.05
C SER A 54 -18.94 15.42 -4.10
#